data_AF-A0A3M9XFY1-F1
#
_entry.id   AF-A0A3M9XFY1-F1
#
_cell.length_a   1.000
_cell.length_b   1.000
_cell.length_c   1.000
_cell.angle_alpha   90.00
_cell.angle_beta   90.00
_cell.angle_gamma   90.00
#
_symmetry.space_group_name_H-M   'P 1'
#
loop_
_entity.id
_entity.type
_entity.pdbx_description
1 polymer ?
#
loop_
_entity_poly.entity_id
_entity_poly.type
_entity_poly.pdbx_seq_one_letter_code
_entity_poly.pdbx_strand_id
1 'polypeptide(L)'
;MRTWQVERRKRTRHLIELGGLVVKAGIVELTNDDRATIYGALLWIAAKLQSDEGEHARHLWDAKGRQAFDGERREERMGRRT
;
A
#
# COMPACT_ATOMS: atom_id res chain seq x y z
N MET A 1 -20.57 -3.49 23.39
CA MET A 1 -20.51 -3.35 21.91
C MET A 1 -20.70 -4.75 21.31
N ARG A 2 -21.62 -4.96 20.35
CA ARG A 2 -21.84 -6.30 19.76
C ARG A 2 -20.61 -6.72 18.95
N THR A 3 -20.27 -8.01 18.96
CA THR A 3 -19.09 -8.59 18.28
C THR A 3 -19.00 -8.20 16.81
N TRP A 4 -20.11 -8.31 16.07
CA TRP A 4 -20.18 -7.94 14.65
C TRP A 4 -19.82 -6.47 14.36
N GLN A 5 -20.12 -5.54 15.28
CA GLN A 5 -19.79 -4.12 15.11
C GLN A 5 -18.28 -3.89 15.22
N VAL A 6 -17.62 -4.65 16.10
CA VAL A 6 -16.16 -4.61 16.26
C VAL A 6 -15.50 -5.16 15.00
N GLU A 7 -15.98 -6.28 14.49
CA GLU A 7 -15.46 -6.90 13.26
C GLU A 7 -15.63 -6.01 12.04
N ARG A 8 -16.81 -5.38 11.87
CA ARG A 8 -17.05 -4.44 10.78
C ARG A 8 -16.09 -3.25 10.83
N ARG A 9 -15.88 -2.65 12.01
CA ARG A 9 -14.93 -1.53 12.14
C ARG A 9 -13.49 -1.95 11.84
N LYS A 10 -13.07 -3.14 12.29
CA LYS A 10 -11.75 -3.69 11.97
C LYS A 10 -11.59 -3.86 10.46
N ARG A 11 -12.59 -4.43 9.78
CA ARG A 11 -12.60 -4.60 8.31
C ARG A 11 -12.54 -3.27 7.58
N THR A 12 -13.40 -2.31 7.94
CA THR A 12 -13.42 -0.99 7.29
C THR A 12 -12.08 -0.28 7.46
N ARG A 13 -11.52 -0.27 8.68
CA ARG A 13 -10.20 0.32 8.93
C ARG A 13 -9.13 -0.33 8.06
N HIS A 14 -9.09 -1.66 8.02
CA HIS A 14 -8.13 -2.39 7.20
C HIS A 14 -8.23 -2.06 5.71
N LEU A 15 -9.44 -1.98 5.15
CA LEU A 15 -9.64 -1.61 3.75
C LEU A 15 -9.22 -0.15 3.46
N ILE A 16 -9.46 0.77 4.41
CA ILE A 16 -8.99 2.15 4.30
C ILE A 16 -7.47 2.22 4.34
N GLU A 17 -6.83 1.49 5.26
CA GLU A 17 -5.37 1.42 5.35
C GLU A 17 -4.75 0.90 4.04
N LEU A 18 -5.31 -0.17 3.47
CA LEU A 18 -4.87 -0.70 2.17
C LEU A 18 -5.08 0.30 1.03
N GLY A 19 -6.24 0.97 0.96
CA GLY A 19 -6.51 2.01 -0.03
C GLY A 19 -5.56 3.20 0.11
N GLY A 20 -5.21 3.57 1.34
CA GLY A 20 -4.26 4.63 1.63
C GLY A 20 -2.86 4.36 1.09
N LEU A 21 -2.44 3.09 0.94
CA LEU A 21 -1.15 2.75 0.32
C LEU A 21 -1.12 3.07 -1.17
N VAL A 22 -2.25 2.93 -1.87
CA VAL A 22 -2.35 3.27 -3.29
C VAL A 22 -2.19 4.77 -3.51
N VAL A 23 -2.84 5.58 -2.66
CA VAL A 23 -2.71 7.04 -2.67
C VAL A 23 -1.29 7.46 -2.28
N LYS A 24 -0.74 6.92 -1.19
CA LYS A 24 0.62 7.24 -0.73
C LYS A 24 1.70 6.93 -1.78
N ALA A 25 1.52 5.88 -2.56
CA ALA A 25 2.42 5.54 -3.66
C ALA A 25 2.29 6.47 -4.88
N GLY A 26 1.42 7.49 -4.84
CA GLY A 26 1.17 8.44 -5.93
C GLY A 26 0.45 7.82 -7.13
N ILE A 27 -0.08 6.60 -6.99
CA ILE A 27 -0.66 5.85 -8.10
C ILE A 27 -1.91 6.58 -8.61
N VAL A 28 -2.75 7.11 -7.71
CA VAL A 28 -4.00 7.79 -8.08
C VAL A 28 -3.73 9.01 -8.95
N GLU A 29 -2.75 9.82 -8.58
CA GLU A 29 -2.33 11.00 -9.35
C GLU A 29 -1.71 10.60 -10.69
N LEU A 30 -0.83 9.59 -10.70
CA LEU A 30 -0.16 9.12 -11.92
C LEU A 30 -1.11 8.48 -12.93
N THR A 31 -2.19 7.86 -12.47
CA THR A 31 -3.20 7.23 -13.34
C THR A 31 -4.43 8.11 -13.56
N ASN A 32 -4.47 9.33 -13.01
CA ASN A 32 -5.63 10.22 -13.04
C ASN A 32 -6.93 9.52 -12.57
N ASP A 33 -6.84 8.77 -11.46
CA ASP A 33 -7.92 7.96 -10.87
C ASP A 33 -8.58 6.95 -11.85
N ASP A 34 -7.89 6.54 -12.92
CA ASP A 34 -8.38 5.48 -13.79
C ASP A 34 -8.32 4.12 -13.08
N ARG A 35 -9.47 3.71 -12.54
CA ARG A 35 -9.65 2.46 -11.81
C ARG A 35 -9.32 1.23 -12.64
N ALA A 36 -9.55 1.24 -13.95
CA ALA A 36 -9.22 0.09 -14.79
C ALA A 36 -7.71 -0.08 -14.89
N THR A 37 -7.00 1.03 -15.08
CA THR A 37 -5.52 1.06 -15.09
C THR A 37 -4.94 0.63 -13.75
N ILE A 38 -5.44 1.18 -12.64
CA ILE A 38 -4.99 0.78 -11.28
C ILE A 38 -5.22 -0.72 -11.05
N TYR A 39 -6.41 -1.21 -11.39
CA TYR A 39 -6.73 -2.63 -11.20
C TYR A 39 -5.87 -3.54 -12.08
N GLY A 40 -5.63 -3.16 -13.33
CA GLY A 40 -4.72 -3.89 -14.23
C GLY A 40 -3.30 -3.99 -13.68
N ALA A 41 -2.76 -2.91 -13.11
CA ALA A 41 -1.45 -2.91 -12.47
C ALA A 41 -1.40 -3.83 -11.24
N LEU A 42 -2.44 -3.82 -10.40
CA LEU A 42 -2.54 -4.72 -9.24
C LEU A 42 -2.64 -6.20 -9.67
N LEU A 43 -3.35 -6.50 -10.76
CA LEU A 43 -3.40 -7.85 -11.33
C LEU A 43 -2.02 -8.30 -11.84
N TRP A 44 -1.26 -7.41 -12.47
CA TRP A 44 0.10 -7.72 -12.90
C TRP A 44 1.02 -8.03 -11.72
N ILE A 45 0.92 -7.24 -10.63
CA ILE A 45 1.64 -7.51 -9.37
C ILE A 45 1.26 -8.89 -8.82
N ALA A 46 -0.04 -9.21 -8.76
CA ALA A 46 -0.52 -10.50 -8.28
C ALA A 46 0.00 -11.67 -9.13
N ALA A 47 0.01 -11.52 -10.45
CA ALA A 47 0.57 -12.51 -11.37
C ALA A 47 2.08 -12.70 -11.14
N LYS A 48 2.84 -11.61 -10.95
CA LYS A 48 4.28 -11.69 -10.64
C LYS A 48 4.54 -12.45 -9.33
N LEU A 49 3.72 -12.22 -8.30
CA LEU A 49 3.83 -12.91 -7.01
C LEU A 49 3.50 -14.41 -7.04
N GLN A 50 2.74 -14.84 -8.05
CA GLN A 50 2.39 -16.25 -8.29
C GLN A 50 3.38 -16.95 -9.22
N SER A 51 4.30 -16.22 -9.85
CA SER A 51 5.35 -16.78 -10.70
C SER A 51 6.50 -17.39 -9.88
N ASP A 52 7.39 -18.12 -10.56
CA ASP A 52 8.60 -18.69 -9.95
C ASP A 52 9.53 -17.63 -9.33
N GLU A 53 9.47 -16.39 -9.82
CA GLU A 53 10.22 -15.25 -9.28
C GLU A 53 9.48 -14.55 -8.12
N GLY A 54 8.35 -15.09 -7.67
CA GLY A 54 7.47 -14.45 -6.69
C GLY A 54 8.16 -14.18 -5.35
N GLU A 55 8.96 -15.12 -4.84
CA GLU A 55 9.71 -14.93 -3.59
C GLU A 55 10.73 -13.79 -3.69
N HIS A 56 11.47 -13.75 -4.79
CA HIS A 56 12.44 -12.68 -5.04
C HIS A 56 11.74 -11.31 -5.14
N ALA A 57 10.63 -11.25 -5.87
CA ALA A 57 9.82 -10.04 -5.98
C ALA A 57 9.32 -9.57 -4.60
N ARG A 58 8.80 -10.47 -3.75
CA ARG A 58 8.37 -10.11 -2.37
C ARG A 58 9.51 -9.52 -1.56
N HIS A 59 10.68 -10.13 -1.60
CA HIS A 59 11.83 -9.69 -0.81
C HIS A 59 12.30 -8.29 -1.24
N LEU A 60 12.34 -8.01 -2.54
CA LEU A 60 12.68 -6.69 -3.07
C LEU A 60 11.62 -5.64 -2.71
N TRP A 61 10.35 -5.97 -2.84
CA TRP A 61 9.26 -5.03 -2.55
C TRP A 61 9.13 -4.72 -1.07
N ASP A 62 9.32 -5.70 -0.17
CA ASP A 62 9.36 -5.47 1.28
C ASP A 62 10.51 -4.53 1.65
N ALA A 63 11.72 -4.76 1.13
CA ALA A 63 12.86 -3.89 1.38
C ALA A 63 12.61 -2.45 0.90
N LYS A 64 12.10 -2.29 -0.32
CA LYS A 64 11.78 -0.97 -0.89
C LYS A 64 10.69 -0.27 -0.10
N GLY A 65 9.62 -0.99 0.28
CA GLY A 65 8.53 -0.46 1.08
C GLY A 65 9.02 0.04 2.45
N ARG A 66 9.83 -0.77 3.16
CA ARG A 66 10.42 -0.37 4.44
C ARG A 66 11.27 0.90 4.31
N GLN A 67 12.13 0.97 3.28
CA GLN A 67 12.96 2.14 3.02
C GLN A 67 12.11 3.40 2.79
N ALA A 68 11.04 3.30 2.01
CA ALA A 68 10.13 4.43 1.77
C ALA A 68 9.49 4.92 3.08
N PHE A 69 8.93 4.00 3.88
CA PHE A 69 8.36 4.35 5.20
C PHE A 69 9.39 4.96 6.16
N ASP A 70 10.63 4.45 6.16
CA ASP A 70 11.71 5.01 6.97
C ASP A 70 12.09 6.43 6.53
N GLY A 71 12.13 6.68 5.22
CA GLY A 71 12.36 8.01 4.64
C GLY A 71 11.30 9.01 5.10
N GLU A 72 10.03 8.70 4.89
CA GLU A 72 8.89 9.55 5.29
C GLU A 72 8.93 9.87 6.80
N ARG A 73 9.19 8.87 7.65
CA ARG A 73 9.32 9.08 9.11
C ARG A 73 10.45 10.03 9.48
N ARG A 74 11.57 10.00 8.75
CA ARG A 74 12.70 10.90 9.00
C ARG A 74 12.35 12.32 8.59
N GLU A 75 11.71 12.49 7.44
CA GLU A 75 11.23 13.78 6.94
C GLU A 75 10.23 14.42 7.91
N GLU A 76 9.22 13.66 8.36
CA GLU A 76 8.25 14.12 9.37
C GLU A 76 8.95 14.58 10.67
N ARG A 77 9.96 13.85 11.13
CA ARG A 77 10.73 14.22 12.32
C ARG A 77 11.57 15.47 12.12
N MET A 78 12.10 15.69 10.91
CA MET A 78 12.91 16.85 10.58
C MET A 78 12.04 18.11 10.41
N GLY A 79 10.91 18.01 9.70
CA GLY A 79 9.97 19.11 9.52
C GLY A 79 9.25 19.54 10.81
N ARG A 80 9.22 18.69 11.84
CA ARG A 80 8.68 19.03 13.18
C ARG A 80 9.70 19.73 14.08
N ARG A 81 10.97 19.78 13.68
CA ARG A 81 12.08 20.42 14.42
C ARG A 81 12.44 21.81 13.91
N THR A 82 11.92 22.19 12.75
CA THR A 82 12.00 23.52 12.13
C THR A 82 10.70 24.27 12.34
#